data_AF-A0A660T2Q6-F1
#
_entry.id   AF-A0A660T2Q6-F1
#
_cell.length_a   1.000
_cell.length_b   1.000
_cell.length_c   1.000
_cell.angle_alpha   90.00
_cell.angle_beta   90.00
_cell.angle_gamma   90.00
#
_symmetry.space_group_name_H-M   'P 1'
#
loop_
_entity.id
_entity.type
_entity.pdbx_description
1 polymer ?
#
loop_
_entity_poly.entity_id
_entity_poly.type
_entity_poly.pdbx_seq_one_letter_code
_entity_poly.pdbx_strand_id
1 'polypeptide(L)' 'MRDIIVGCVTRLPNPLADRYFNMEMSVDNYPTKEDRQELVDFLQPHINEIVDDVVYIIDTEWNMKIWEITDENIKTSRE' A
#
# COMPACT_ATOMS: atom_id res chain seq x y z
N MET A 1 15.74 6.51 11.00
CA MET A 1 15.31 5.44 10.09
C MET A 1 14.31 4.59 10.84
N ARG A 2 13.09 4.48 10.32
CA ARG A 2 11.96 3.75 10.89
C ARG A 2 11.48 2.73 9.88
N ASP A 3 11.06 1.56 10.35
CA ASP A 3 10.64 0.48 9.46
C ASP A 3 9.11 0.45 9.34
N ILE A 4 8.63 0.48 8.11
CA ILE A 4 7.21 0.40 7.77
C ILE A 4 6.95 -0.87 6.95
N ILE A 5 5.74 -1.41 7.12
CA ILE A 5 5.20 -2.45 6.24
C ILE A 5 4.14 -1.81 5.34
N VAL A 6 4.30 -1.99 4.04
CA VAL A 6 3.33 -1.61 3.02
C VAL A 6 2.62 -2.88 2.55
N GLY A 7 1.33 -2.99 2.86
CA GLY A 7 0.48 -4.08 2.40
C GLY A 7 0.02 -3.82 0.97
N CYS A 8 0.19 -4.82 0.11
CA CYS A 8 -0.13 -4.75 -1.31
C CYS A 8 -1.02 -5.90 -1.74
N VAL A 9 -1.74 -5.71 -2.86
CA VAL A 9 -2.55 -6.74 -3.48
C VAL A 9 -2.28 -6.83 -4.99
N THR A 10 -2.28 -8.06 -5.50
CA THR A 10 -2.32 -8.41 -6.92
C THR A 10 -3.64 -9.13 -7.21
N ARG A 11 -4.37 -8.66 -8.21
CA ARG A 11 -5.64 -9.21 -8.68
C ARG A 11 -5.36 -10.14 -9.84
N LEU A 12 -5.54 -11.43 -9.61
CA LEU A 12 -5.26 -12.45 -10.63
C LEU A 12 -6.50 -12.73 -11.49
N PRO A 13 -6.33 -13.18 -12.75
CA PRO A 13 -7.45 -13.57 -13.59
C PRO A 13 -8.25 -14.72 -12.95
N ASN A 14 -9.59 -14.61 -13.00
CA ASN A 14 -10.53 -15.64 -12.54
C ASN A 14 -10.17 -17.01 -13.17
N PRO A 15 -9.99 -18.10 -12.39
CA PRO A 15 -10.42 -18.36 -11.00
C PRO A 15 -9.35 -18.17 -9.92
N LEU A 16 -8.26 -17.48 -10.21
CA LEU A 16 -7.22 -17.27 -9.22
C LEU A 16 -7.68 -16.21 -8.21
N ALA A 17 -7.61 -16.55 -6.92
CA ALA A 17 -7.85 -15.59 -5.84
C ALA A 17 -6.74 -14.53 -5.81
N ASP A 18 -7.10 -13.32 -5.36
CA ASP A 18 -6.18 -12.23 -5.10
C ASP A 18 -5.00 -12.67 -4.21
N ARG A 19 -3.83 -12.08 -4.47
CA ARG A 19 -2.60 -12.34 -3.72
C ARG A 19 -2.26 -11.11 -2.92
N TYR A 20 -2.12 -11.27 -1.61
CA TYR A 20 -1.70 -10.21 -0.71
C TYR A 20 -0.27 -10.47 -0.28
N PHE A 21 0.53 -9.42 -0.23
CA PHE A 21 1.89 -9.49 0.27
C PHE A 21 2.34 -8.17 0.87
N ASN A 22 3.46 -8.21 1.59
CA ASN A 22 4.01 -7.09 2.32
C ASN A 22 5.34 -6.69 1.72
N MET A 23 5.56 -5.38 1.60
CA MET A 23 6.88 -4.80 1.35
C MET A 23 7.38 -4.14 2.63
N GLU A 24 8.57 -4.52 3.05
CA GLU A 24 9.28 -3.87 4.15
C GLU A 24 10.10 -2.71 3.60
N MET A 25 9.97 -1.53 4.22
CA MET A 25 10.66 -0.33 3.79
C MET A 25 11.21 0.44 4.99
N SER A 26 12.40 1.00 4.85
CA SER A 26 13.00 1.87 5.84
C SER A 26 12.89 3.33 5.38
N VAL A 27 12.30 4.18 6.21
CA VAL A 27 12.06 5.60 5.92
C VAL A 27 12.74 6.50 6.96
N ASP A 28 13.20 7.67 6.56
CA ASP A 28 13.81 8.62 7.51
C ASP A 28 12.77 9.28 8.42
N ASN A 29 11.58 9.56 7.87
CA ASN A 29 10.43 10.13 8.58
C ASN A 29 9.16 9.33 8.26
N TYR A 30 8.16 9.39 9.15
CA TYR A 30 6.86 8.79 8.81
C TYR A 30 6.19 9.54 7.68
N PRO A 31 5.57 8.82 6.72
CA PRO A 31 4.85 9.47 5.64
C PRO A 31 3.62 10.19 6.19
N THR A 32 3.58 11.50 5.98
CA THR A 32 2.37 12.32 6.12
C THR A 32 1.32 11.88 5.10
N LYS A 33 0.10 12.42 5.16
CA LYS A 33 -0.95 12.06 4.20
C LYS A 33 -0.55 12.38 2.75
N GLU A 34 0.22 13.44 2.53
CA GLU A 34 0.74 13.83 1.21
C GLU A 34 1.85 12.88 0.77
N ASP A 35 2.81 12.59 1.66
CA ASP A 35 3.90 11.63 1.38
C ASP A 35 3.37 10.21 1.08
N ARG A 36 2.18 9.84 1.57
CA ARG A 36 1.56 8.55 1.25
C ARG A 36 1.13 8.47 -0.20
N GLN A 37 0.54 9.54 -0.75
CA GLN A 37 0.18 9.56 -2.16
C GLN A 37 1.44 9.56 -3.02
N GLU A 38 2.46 10.32 -2.64
CA GLU A 38 3.75 10.29 -3.32
C GLU A 38 4.41 8.91 -3.26
N LEU A 39 4.30 8.19 -2.14
CA LEU A 39 4.79 6.83 -2.00
C LEU A 39 4.01 5.86 -2.91
N VAL A 40 2.68 5.98 -2.97
CA VAL A 40 1.86 5.20 -3.89
C VAL A 40 2.26 5.50 -5.35
N ASP A 41 2.34 6.78 -5.71
CA ASP A 41 2.70 7.24 -7.05
C ASP A 41 4.14 6.85 -7.44
N PHE A 42 5.06 6.80 -6.48
CA PHE A 42 6.42 6.31 -6.68
C PHE A 42 6.44 4.80 -6.89
N LEU A 43 5.75 4.05 -6.03
CA LEU A 43 5.75 2.60 -6.08
C LEU A 43 5.07 2.11 -7.35
N GLN A 44 3.84 2.58 -7.63
CA GLN A 44 2.97 2.11 -8.71
C GLN A 44 3.71 1.87 -10.04
N PRO A 45 4.42 2.82 -10.66
CA PRO A 45 5.12 2.59 -11.93
C PRO A 45 6.25 1.54 -11.85
N HIS A 46 6.84 1.32 -10.68
CA HIS A 46 7.93 0.36 -10.47
C HIS A 46 7.45 -1.05 -10.09
N ILE A 47 6.24 -1.16 -9.57
CA ILE A 47 5.69 -2.44 -9.11
C ILE A 47 4.41 -2.85 -9.83
N ASN A 48 3.91 -2.08 -10.80
CA ASN A 48 2.68 -2.36 -11.57
C ASN A 48 2.65 -3.72 -12.28
N GLU A 49 3.80 -4.37 -12.48
CA GLU A 49 3.85 -5.75 -13.02
C GLU A 49 3.43 -6.80 -11.98
N ILE A 50 3.46 -6.45 -10.69
CA ILE A 50 3.30 -7.37 -9.56
C ILE A 50 2.24 -6.85 -8.57
N VAL A 51 1.99 -5.54 -8.47
CA VAL A 51 1.03 -4.93 -7.54
C VAL A 51 -0.01 -4.14 -8.30
N ASP A 52 -1.27 -4.45 -8.04
CA ASP A 52 -2.40 -3.70 -8.55
C ASP A 52 -2.84 -2.59 -7.59
N ASP A 53 -2.60 -2.74 -6.29
CA ASP A 53 -3.01 -1.76 -5.28
C ASP A 53 -2.19 -1.82 -3.98
N VAL A 54 -2.09 -0.67 -3.30
CA VAL A 54 -1.55 -0.59 -1.92
C VAL A 54 -2.72 -0.51 -0.96
N VAL A 55 -2.87 -1.49 -0.07
CA VAL A 55 -4.07 -1.63 0.78
C VAL A 55 -3.89 -1.06 2.18
N TYR A 56 -2.67 -1.04 2.72
CA TYR A 56 -2.40 -0.44 4.04
C TYR A 56 -0.92 -0.12 4.26
N ILE A 57 -0.63 0.73 5.26
CA ILE A 57 0.72 1.00 5.76
C ILE A 57 0.72 0.87 7.28
N ILE A 58 1.66 0.09 7.81
CA ILE A 58 1.84 -0.15 9.26
C ILE A 58 3.23 0.32 9.68
N ASP A 59 3.27 0.98 10.83
CA ASP A 59 4.48 1.24 11.61
C ASP A 59 4.89 -0.02 12.39
N THR A 60 6.04 -0.59 12.09
CA THR A 60 6.45 -1.86 12.70
C THR A 60 6.94 -1.70 14.14
N GLU A 61 7.49 -0.54 14.50
CA GLU A 61 8.00 -0.28 15.86
C GLU A 61 6.86 -0.25 16.88
N TRP A 62 5.72 0.32 16.50
CA TRP A 62 4.57 0.54 17.37
C TRP A 62 3.37 -0.34 17.03
N ASN A 63 3.49 -1.19 16.00
CA ASN A 63 2.41 -1.96 15.39
C ASN A 63 1.15 -1.11 15.11
N MET A 64 1.37 0.14 14.69
CA MET A 64 0.33 1.13 14.51
C MET A 64 -0.06 1.22 13.04
N LYS A 65 -1.35 1.03 12.74
CA LYS A 65 -1.87 1.19 11.37
C LYS A 65 -1.90 2.68 11.03
N ILE A 66 -1.01 3.09 10.12
CA ILE A 66 -0.85 4.47 9.67
C ILE A 66 -1.93 4.84 8.65
N TRP A 67 -2.30 3.87 7.80
CA TRP A 67 -3.25 4.04 6.71
C TRP A 67 -3.84 2.71 6.25
N GLU A 68 -5.07 2.73 5.77
CA GLU A 68 -5.77 1.59 5.16
C GLU A 68 -6.76 2.12 4.12
N ILE A 69 -6.76 1.48 2.95
CA ILE A 69 -7.84 1.65 1.97
C ILE A 69 -8.98 0.74 2.41
N THR A 70 -10.06 1.35 2.89
CA THR A 70 -11.35 0.67 3.05
C THR A 70 -12.10 0.66 1.72
N ASP A 71 -12.91 -0.37 1.45
CA ASP A 71 -13.72 -0.51 0.22
C ASP A 71 -14.60 0.72 -0.09
N GLU A 72 -14.87 1.58 0.89
CA GLU A 72 -15.60 2.84 0.72
C GLU A 72 -14.81 3.88 -0.09
N ASN A 73 -13.47 3.92 0.02
CA ASN A 73 -12.63 4.89 -0.69
C ASN A 73 -12.34 4.49 -2.15
N ILE A 74 -12.43 3.19 -2.49
CA ILE A 74 -12.22 2.68 -3.86
C ILE A 74 -13.37 3.08 -4.79
N LYS A 75 -14.59 3.26 -4.24
CA LYS A 75 -15.77 3.65 -5.02
C LYS A 75 -15.75 5.11 -5.48
N THR A 76 -15.17 6.01 -4.69
CA THR A 76 -15.12 7.45 -5.00
C THR A 76 -14.07 7.83 -6.04
N SER A 77 -13.11 6.96 -6.35
CA SER A 77 -12.07 7.22 -7.37
C SER A 77 -12.46 6.72 -8.77
N ARG A 78 -13.66 6.14 -8.91
CA ARG A 78 -14.18 5.55 -10.16
C ARG A 78 -15.42 6.28 -10.69
N GLU A 79 -15.74 7.47 -10.18
CA GLU A 79 -16.78 8.38 -10.70
C GLU A 79 -16.16 9.63 -11.33
#